data_AF-A0A452Y6N9-F1
#
_entry.id   AF-A0A452Y6N9-F1
#
_cell.length_a   1.000
_cell.length_b   1.000
_cell.length_c   1.000
_cell.angle_alpha   90.00
_cell.angle_beta   90.00
_cell.angle_gamma   90.00
#
_symmetry.space_group_name_H-M   'P 1'
#
loop_
_entity.id
_entity.type
_entity.pdbx_description
1 polymer ?
#
loop_
_entity_poly.entity_id
_entity_poly.type
_entity_poly.pdbx_seq_one_letter_code
_entity_poly.pdbx_strand_id
1 'polypeptide(L)'
;MAAILVSGVMGVGLPLAGRKRRTVQTGSAVFVAAKAFAAGVILATGFVHMLHDAEHALSNPCLPAGPWRRFPFPGFVAMLAALATLVLDVLVTRFYETKHR
;
A
#
# COMPACT_ATOMS: atom_id res chain seq x y z
N MET A 1 -3.59 -0.83 -22.18
CA MET A 1 -3.46 0.63 -21.96
C MET A 1 -4.79 1.35 -21.74
N ALA A 2 -5.77 1.25 -22.64
CA ALA A 2 -7.01 2.05 -22.54
C ALA A 2 -7.80 1.86 -21.24
N ALA A 3 -7.91 0.61 -20.75
CA ALA A 3 -8.60 0.32 -19.48
C ALA A 3 -7.94 0.98 -18.26
N ILE A 4 -6.61 1.13 -18.26
CA ILE A 4 -5.85 1.73 -17.14
C ILE A 4 -6.03 3.25 -17.13
N LEU A 5 -6.06 3.86 -18.32
CA LEU A 5 -6.36 5.29 -18.48
C LEU A 5 -7.79 5.59 -18.04
N VAL A 6 -8.77 4.79 -18.47
CA VAL A 6 -10.18 5.00 -18.11
C VAL A 6 -10.41 4.79 -16.62
N SER A 7 -9.84 3.73 -16.01
CA SER A 7 -9.97 3.48 -14.58
C SER A 7 -9.23 4.54 -13.74
N GLY A 8 -8.07 5.02 -14.21
CA GLY A 8 -7.34 6.12 -13.57
C GLY A 8 -8.10 7.45 -13.63
N VAL A 9 -8.64 7.81 -14.79
CA VAL A 9 -9.47 9.02 -14.96
C VAL A 9 -10.75 8.92 -14.13
N MET A 10 -11.39 7.76 -14.06
CA MET A 10 -12.56 7.55 -13.22
C MET A 10 -12.20 7.64 -11.72
N GLY A 11 -11.11 7.02 -11.31
CA GLY A 11 -10.63 6.99 -9.93
C GLY A 11 -10.20 8.36 -9.40
N VAL A 12 -9.61 9.20 -10.24
CA VAL A 12 -9.23 10.60 -9.91
C VAL A 12 -10.41 11.57 -10.14
N GLY A 13 -11.28 11.29 -11.10
CA GLY A 13 -12.44 12.10 -11.44
C GLY A 13 -13.53 12.09 -10.36
N LEU A 14 -13.77 10.93 -9.72
CA LEU A 14 -14.72 10.78 -8.60
C LEU A 14 -14.44 11.74 -7.43
N PRO A 15 -13.22 11.83 -6.86
CA PRO A 15 -12.92 12.78 -5.79
C PRO A 15 -12.88 14.24 -6.27
N LEU A 16 -12.48 14.52 -7.53
CA LEU A 16 -12.53 15.89 -8.08
C LEU A 16 -13.95 16.40 -8.30
N ALA A 17 -14.84 15.57 -8.86
CA ALA A 17 -16.26 15.89 -9.03
C ALA A 17 -16.98 15.99 -7.68
N GLY A 18 -16.61 15.14 -6.72
CA GLY A 18 -17.06 15.20 -5.33
C GLY A 18 -16.61 16.47 -4.59
N ARG A 19 -15.49 17.09 -4.97
CA ARG A 19 -15.04 18.39 -4.42
C ARG A 19 -15.88 19.57 -4.92
N LYS A 20 -16.46 19.47 -6.14
CA LYS A 20 -17.27 20.53 -6.78
C LYS A 20 -18.68 20.62 -6.21
N ARG A 21 -19.26 19.50 -5.77
CA ARG A 21 -20.48 19.49 -4.96
C ARG A 21 -20.05 19.52 -3.50
N ARG A 22 -20.31 20.62 -2.79
CA ARG A 22 -20.00 20.88 -1.36
C ARG A 22 -20.66 19.90 -0.36
N THR A 23 -20.96 18.67 -0.79
CA THR A 23 -21.66 17.59 -0.08
C THR A 23 -20.72 16.43 0.24
N VAL A 24 -19.56 16.29 -0.42
CA VAL A 24 -18.51 15.38 0.06
C VAL A 24 -17.55 16.19 0.93
N GLN A 25 -18.02 16.54 2.13
CA GLN A 25 -17.12 16.92 3.21
C GLN A 25 -16.02 15.84 3.26
N THR A 26 -14.77 16.27 3.30
CA THR A 26 -13.55 15.46 3.25
C THR A 26 -13.38 14.53 4.48
N GLY A 27 -14.47 14.25 5.19
CA GLY A 27 -14.61 13.36 6.34
C GLY A 27 -15.87 12.47 6.31
N SER A 28 -16.54 12.28 5.17
CA SER A 28 -17.62 11.27 5.11
C SER A 28 -17.02 9.86 5.24
N ALA A 29 -17.59 9.05 6.14
CA ALA A 29 -17.10 7.70 6.45
C ALA A 29 -16.90 6.82 5.20
N VAL A 30 -17.68 7.07 4.15
CA VAL A 30 -17.59 6.40 2.85
C VAL A 30 -16.24 6.63 2.14
N PHE A 31 -15.68 7.83 2.22
CA PHE A 31 -14.38 8.12 1.59
C PHE A 31 -13.22 7.47 2.34
N VAL A 32 -13.30 7.43 3.67
CA VAL A 32 -12.33 6.71 4.52
C VAL A 32 -12.42 5.21 4.27
N ALA A 33 -13.64 4.66 4.20
CA ALA A 33 -13.87 3.25 3.87
C ALA A 33 -13.32 2.88 2.48
N ALA A 34 -13.53 3.73 1.47
CA ALA A 34 -12.99 3.51 0.13
C ALA A 34 -11.45 3.51 0.11
N LYS A 35 -10.81 4.44 0.83
CA LYS A 35 -9.34 4.48 0.99
C LYS A 35 -8.81 3.23 1.71
N ALA A 36 -9.46 2.82 2.80
CA ALA A 36 -9.08 1.63 3.56
C ALA A 36 -9.23 0.36 2.71
N PHE A 37 -10.31 0.26 1.92
CA PHE A 37 -10.52 -0.86 0.99
C PHE A 37 -9.44 -0.90 -0.10
N ALA A 38 -9.12 0.23 -0.73
CA ALA A 38 -8.07 0.30 -1.74
C ALA A 38 -6.70 -0.11 -1.16
N ALA A 39 -6.34 0.39 0.02
CA ALA A 39 -5.12 0.00 0.72
C ALA A 39 -5.11 -1.52 1.03
N GLY A 40 -6.25 -2.07 1.45
CA GLY A 40 -6.40 -3.51 1.70
C GLY A 40 -6.18 -4.38 0.46
N VAL A 41 -6.71 -3.99 -0.71
CA VAL A 41 -6.49 -4.72 -1.98
C VAL A 41 -5.01 -4.70 -2.38
N ILE A 42 -4.34 -3.55 -2.23
CA ILE A 42 -2.90 -3.44 -2.52
C ILE A 42 -2.08 -4.31 -1.54
N LEU A 43 -2.41 -4.29 -0.26
CA LEU A 43 -1.74 -5.14 0.73
C LEU A 43 -1.98 -6.64 0.45
N ALA A 44 -3.21 -7.04 0.14
CA ALA A 44 -3.54 -8.44 -0.17
C ALA A 44 -2.79 -8.94 -1.41
N THR A 45 -2.69 -8.13 -2.46
CA THR A 45 -1.93 -8.49 -3.67
C THR A 45 -0.42 -8.56 -3.40
N GLY A 46 0.13 -7.65 -2.60
CA GLY A 46 1.53 -7.71 -2.19
C GLY A 46 1.88 -8.94 -1.33
N PHE A 47 1.09 -9.22 -0.30
CA PHE A 47 1.39 -10.31 0.64
C PHE A 47 1.02 -11.69 0.12
N VAL A 48 -0.09 -11.83 -0.62
CA VAL A 48 -0.56 -13.16 -1.06
C VAL A 48 0.06 -13.57 -2.38
N HIS A 49 0.15 -12.65 -3.35
CA HIS A 49 0.71 -12.98 -4.67
C HIS A 49 2.23 -12.80 -4.69
N MET A 50 2.71 -11.60 -4.37
CA MET A 50 4.13 -11.28 -4.59
C MET A 50 5.06 -11.94 -3.57
N LEU A 51 4.64 -12.03 -2.30
CA LEU A 51 5.48 -12.64 -1.26
C LEU A 51 5.62 -14.15 -1.44
N HIS A 52 4.54 -14.84 -1.84
CA HIS A 52 4.55 -16.29 -2.06
C HIS A 52 5.40 -16.67 -3.27
N ASP A 53 5.27 -15.93 -4.39
CA ASP A 53 6.14 -16.10 -5.55
C ASP A 53 7.61 -15.80 -5.21
N ALA A 54 7.87 -14.78 -4.39
CA ALA A 54 9.23 -14.47 -3.95
C ALA A 54 9.83 -15.60 -3.11
N GLU A 55 9.06 -16.21 -2.21
CA GLU A 55 9.54 -17.34 -1.39
C GLU A 55 9.86 -18.57 -2.24
N HIS A 56 9.02 -18.88 -3.24
CA HIS A 56 9.28 -19.95 -4.20
C HIS A 56 10.49 -19.67 -5.08
N ALA A 57 10.62 -18.44 -5.60
CA ALA A 57 11.75 -18.03 -6.41
C ALA A 57 13.08 -18.15 -5.65
N LEU A 58 13.10 -17.74 -4.37
CA LEU A 58 14.29 -17.80 -3.51
C LEU A 58 14.61 -19.23 -3.01
N SER A 59 13.63 -20.13 -3.01
CA SER A 59 13.81 -21.54 -2.62
C SER A 59 14.31 -22.44 -3.75
N ASN A 60 14.53 -21.90 -4.97
CA ASN A 60 14.95 -22.68 -6.12
C ASN A 60 16.34 -23.34 -5.92
N PRO A 61 16.54 -24.57 -6.45
CA PRO A 61 17.82 -25.27 -6.38
C PRO A 61 18.93 -24.61 -7.22
N CYS A 62 18.57 -23.72 -8.14
CA CYS A 62 19.51 -22.96 -8.96
C CYS A 62 20.16 -21.78 -8.22
N LEU A 63 19.62 -21.37 -7.07
CA LEU A 63 20.24 -20.33 -6.23
C LEU A 63 21.22 -20.95 -5.23
N PRO A 64 22.37 -20.32 -4.97
CA PRO A 64 23.34 -20.79 -3.99
C PRO A 64 22.68 -20.93 -2.59
N ALA A 65 22.97 -22.03 -1.91
CA ALA A 65 22.30 -22.45 -0.66
C ALA A 65 22.42 -21.44 0.51
N GLY A 66 23.27 -20.42 0.40
CA GLY A 66 23.28 -19.27 1.30
C GLY A 66 23.54 -17.98 0.51
N PRO A 67 22.96 -16.83 0.92
CA PRO A 67 22.07 -16.62 2.06
C PRO A 67 20.58 -16.87 1.74
N TRP A 68 20.21 -16.87 0.46
CA TRP A 68 18.82 -16.80 -0.04
C TRP A 68 17.91 -17.96 0.41
N ARG A 69 18.45 -19.18 0.54
CA ARG A 69 17.69 -20.37 0.94
C ARG A 69 17.65 -20.63 2.45
N ARG A 70 18.43 -19.87 3.22
CA ARG A 70 18.70 -20.14 4.65
C ARG A 70 17.90 -19.23 5.57
N PHE A 71 17.34 -18.15 5.04
CA PHE A 71 16.60 -17.15 5.80
C PHE A 71 15.38 -16.69 4.98
N PRO A 72 14.19 -16.51 5.60
CA PRO A 72 13.00 -16.00 4.92
C PRO A 72 13.17 -14.50 4.61
N PHE A 73 14.01 -14.20 3.62
CA PHE A 73 14.28 -12.86 3.11
C PHE A 73 13.02 -12.08 2.71
N PRO A 74 12.03 -12.69 2.03
CA PRO A 74 10.80 -11.98 1.65
C PRO A 74 10.05 -11.49 2.90
N GLY A 75 9.88 -12.37 3.91
CA GLY A 75 9.22 -12.02 5.16
C GLY A 75 9.99 -10.96 5.97
N PHE A 76 11.33 -11.02 5.98
CA PHE A 76 12.16 -10.02 6.65
C PHE A 76 12.01 -8.63 6.03
N VAL A 77 12.06 -8.52 4.70
CA VAL A 77 11.86 -7.25 3.99
C VAL A 77 10.44 -6.73 4.21
N ALA A 78 9.43 -7.61 4.25
CA ALA A 78 8.05 -7.21 4.55
C ALA A 78 7.91 -6.61 5.96
N MET A 79 8.52 -7.23 6.98
CA MET A 79 8.54 -6.69 8.35
C MET A 79 9.30 -5.37 8.46
N LEU A 80 10.44 -5.25 7.77
CA LEU A 80 11.21 -4.01 7.70
C LEU A 80 10.40 -2.88 7.05
N ALA A 81 9.70 -3.17 5.96
CA ALA A 81 8.83 -2.22 5.27
C ALA A 81 7.65 -1.77 6.15
N ALA A 82 7.05 -2.70 6.91
CA ALA A 82 5.99 -2.39 7.87
C ALA A 82 6.49 -1.46 8.99
N LEU A 83 7.69 -1.74 9.54
CA LEU A 83 8.32 -0.89 10.55
C LEU A 83 8.64 0.51 9.98
N ALA A 84 9.22 0.58 8.79
CA ALA A 84 9.53 1.85 8.14
C ALA A 84 8.25 2.67 7.86
N THR A 85 7.17 2.01 7.43
CA THR A 85 5.86 2.64 7.22
C THR A 85 5.29 3.18 8.52
N LEU A 86 5.38 2.42 9.62
CA LEU A 86 4.93 2.86 10.94
C LEU A 86 5.73 4.07 11.45
N VAL A 87 7.06 4.05 11.28
CA VAL A 87 7.91 5.19 11.64
C VAL A 87 7.52 6.43 10.84
N LEU A 88 7.28 6.27 9.53
CA LEU A 88 6.85 7.36 8.67
C LEU A 88 5.46 7.90 9.07
N ASP A 89 4.51 7.03 9.40
CA ASP A 89 3.18 7.40 9.87
C ASP A 89 3.24 8.22 11.17
N VAL A 90 4.07 7.80 12.12
CA VAL A 90 4.32 8.53 13.37
C VAL A 90 4.94 9.89 13.07
N LEU A 91 5.98 9.97 12.23
CA LEU A 91 6.63 11.24 11.88
C LEU A 91 5.63 12.20 11.21
N VAL A 92 4.87 11.73 10.23
CA VAL A 92 3.86 12.54 9.53
C VAL A 92 2.82 13.06 10.51
N THR A 93 2.29 12.21 11.39
CA THR A 93 1.30 12.60 12.39
C THR A 93 1.87 13.64 13.34
N ARG A 94 3.09 13.45 13.83
CA ARG A 94 3.79 14.41 14.70
C ARG A 94 4.04 15.76 14.03
N PHE A 95 4.48 15.77 12.78
CA PHE A 95 4.67 17.00 12.01
C PHE A 95 3.34 17.73 11.79
N TYR A 96 2.26 16.99 11.52
CA TYR A 96 0.94 17.56 11.34
C TYR A 96 0.42 18.22 12.63
N GLU A 97 0.53 17.54 13.77
CA GLU A 97 0.16 18.09 15.08
C GLU A 97 0.97 19.36 15.42
N THR A 98 2.27 19.36 15.12
CA THR A 98 3.15 20.50 15.42
C THR A 98 2.85 21.71 14.55
N LYS A 99 2.43 21.51 13.30
CA LYS A 99 2.15 22.58 12.33
C LYS A 99 0.73 23.16 12.46
N HIS A 100 -0.20 22.42 13.06
CA HIS A 100 -1.58 22.87 13.30
C HIS A 100 -1.80 23.52 14.68
N ARG A 101 -0.73 23.72 15.46
CA ARG A 101 -0.68 24.55 16.66
C ARG A 101 -0.08 25.90 16.33
#